data_AF-A0A352B410-F1
#
_entry.id   AF-A0A352B410-F1
#
_cell.length_a   1.000
_cell.length_b   1.000
_cell.length_c   1.000
_cell.angle_alpha   90.00
_cell.angle_beta   90.00
_cell.angle_gamma   90.00
#
_symmetry.space_group_name_H-M   'P 1'
#
loop_
_entity.id
_entity.type
_entity.pdbx_description
1 polymer ?
#
loop_
_entity_poly.entity_id
_entity_poly.type
_entity_poly.pdbx_seq_one_letter_code
_entity_poly.pdbx_strand_id
1 'polypeptide(L)'
;MRFTIERGDFLAPLQRIQGIVGTRTSMPILANCLVEAGSAGIEVVATNLEIGVRDRTACAVAEPGRVCVAGRKLYELVKAFPEGAPVEVMTEGAPVEVTTEGA
;
A
#
# COMPACT_ATOMS: atom_id res chain seq x y z
N MET A 1 11.05 -2.53 7.26
CA MET A 1 9.60 -2.84 7.16
C MET A 1 9.46 -3.95 6.15
N ARG A 2 8.81 -5.05 6.52
CA ARG A 2 8.63 -6.23 5.67
C ARG A 2 7.34 -6.95 6.02
N PHE A 3 6.49 -7.22 5.03
CA PHE A 3 5.26 -8.01 5.20
C PHE A 3 4.91 -8.78 3.94
N THR A 4 4.13 -9.85 4.12
CA THR A 4 3.57 -10.67 3.05
C THR A 4 2.05 -10.70 3.19
N ILE A 5 1.35 -10.48 2.08
CA ILE A 5 -0.10 -10.34 2.02
C ILE A 5 -0.65 -10.95 0.72
N GLU A 6 -1.84 -11.51 0.76
CA GLU A 6 -2.54 -11.95 -0.46
C GLU A 6 -2.81 -10.76 -1.38
N ARG A 7 -2.60 -10.92 -2.69
CA ARG A 7 -2.79 -9.82 -3.65
C ARG A 7 -4.17 -9.17 -3.54
N GLY A 8 -5.23 -9.97 -3.43
CA GLY A 8 -6.61 -9.46 -3.33
C GLY A 8 -6.81 -8.59 -2.08
N ASP A 9 -6.26 -9.04 -0.96
CA ASP A 9 -6.32 -8.35 0.33
C ASP A 9 -5.55 -7.05 0.30
N PHE A 10 -4.42 -6.98 -0.43
CA PHE A 10 -3.67 -5.73 -0.58
C PHE A 10 -4.28 -4.78 -1.62
N LEU A 11 -4.83 -5.32 -2.70
CA LEU A 11 -5.41 -4.53 -3.78
C LEU A 11 -6.67 -3.79 -3.32
N ALA A 12 -7.49 -4.41 -2.46
CA ALA A 12 -8.74 -3.84 -1.99
C ALA A 12 -8.60 -2.48 -1.26
N PRO A 13 -7.74 -2.31 -0.23
CA PRO A 13 -7.51 -1.00 0.40
C PRO A 13 -6.86 0.00 -0.57
N LEU A 14 -5.94 -0.45 -1.43
CA LEU A 14 -5.32 0.39 -2.46
C LEU A 14 -6.33 0.91 -3.48
N GLN A 15 -7.35 0.14 -3.82
CA GLN A 15 -8.45 0.56 -4.70
C GLN A 15 -9.32 1.63 -4.02
N ARG A 16 -9.65 1.45 -2.72
CA ARG A 16 -10.51 2.39 -1.98
C ARG A 16 -9.91 3.78 -1.87
N ILE A 17 -8.58 3.88 -1.75
CA ILE A 17 -7.91 5.18 -1.66
C ILE A 17 -7.79 5.92 -3.00
N GLN A 18 -8.09 5.29 -4.16
CA GLN A 18 -7.91 5.93 -5.48
C GLN A 18 -8.76 7.19 -5.67
N GLY A 19 -9.93 7.26 -5.03
CA GLY A 19 -10.78 8.47 -5.06
C GLY A 19 -10.28 9.60 -4.15
N ILE A 20 -9.33 9.30 -3.25
CA ILE A 20 -8.80 10.23 -2.24
C ILE A 20 -7.43 10.76 -2.68
N VAL A 21 -6.56 9.89 -3.20
CA VAL A 21 -5.26 10.28 -3.71
C VAL A 21 -5.43 11.05 -5.03
N GLY A 22 -5.15 12.35 -4.99
CA GLY A 22 -5.37 13.23 -6.14
C GLY A 22 -4.30 13.05 -7.23
N THR A 23 -4.71 13.01 -8.51
CA THR A 23 -3.77 12.96 -9.66
C THR A 23 -3.24 14.32 -10.08
N ARG A 24 -3.86 15.42 -9.64
CA ARG A 24 -3.41 16.81 -9.86
C ARG A 24 -3.65 17.61 -8.59
N THR A 25 -2.67 17.60 -7.71
CA THR A 25 -2.68 18.37 -6.47
C THR A 25 -1.48 19.32 -6.45
N SER A 26 -1.67 20.53 -5.92
CA SER A 26 -0.57 21.46 -5.64
C SER A 26 0.34 20.94 -4.52
N MET A 27 -0.11 19.95 -3.76
CA MET A 27 0.61 19.31 -2.66
C MET A 27 0.93 17.85 -3.02
N PRO A 28 2.11 17.54 -3.60
CA PRO A 28 2.46 16.20 -4.05
C PRO A 28 2.33 15.09 -3.00
N ILE A 29 2.51 15.42 -1.72
CA ILE A 29 2.36 14.46 -0.61
C ILE A 29 0.95 13.85 -0.54
N LEU A 30 -0.08 14.55 -1.01
CA LEU A 30 -1.47 14.06 -1.03
C LEU A 30 -1.75 13.07 -2.18
N ALA A 31 -0.80 12.89 -3.11
CA ALA A 31 -0.85 11.80 -4.09
C ALA A 31 -0.34 10.46 -3.53
N ASN A 32 0.22 10.49 -2.31
CA ASN A 32 0.74 9.31 -1.64
C ASN A 32 -0.29 8.72 -0.68
N CYS A 33 -0.14 7.43 -0.39
CA CYS A 33 -0.72 6.81 0.79
C CYS A 33 0.38 6.43 1.78
N LEU A 34 0.02 6.39 3.05
CA LEU A 34 0.82 5.83 4.12
C LEU A 34 0.46 4.35 4.24
N VAL A 35 1.47 3.48 4.28
CA VAL A 35 1.35 2.07 4.62
C VAL A 35 2.10 1.86 5.94
N GLU A 36 1.40 1.40 6.96
CA GLU A 36 1.97 1.06 8.27
C GLU A 36 1.82 -0.44 8.53
N ALA A 37 2.92 -1.14 8.76
CA ALA A 37 2.94 -2.54 9.15
C ALA A 37 3.19 -2.68 10.65
N GLY A 38 2.34 -3.44 11.34
CA GLY A 38 2.39 -3.64 12.78
C GLY A 38 2.02 -5.06 13.19
N SER A 39 1.72 -5.26 14.48
CA SER A 39 1.48 -6.59 15.05
C SER A 39 0.21 -7.28 14.54
N ALA A 40 -0.76 -6.55 14.01
CA ALA A 40 -2.06 -7.06 13.56
C ALA A 40 -2.20 -7.09 12.02
N GLY A 41 -1.14 -6.79 11.27
CA GLY A 41 -1.17 -6.65 9.82
C GLY A 41 -0.79 -5.24 9.37
N ILE A 42 -1.37 -4.79 8.26
CA ILE A 42 -1.11 -3.47 7.68
C ILE A 42 -2.29 -2.52 7.84
N GLU A 43 -1.97 -1.23 7.86
CA GLU A 43 -2.92 -0.13 7.74
C GLU A 43 -2.56 0.75 6.53
N VAL A 44 -3.51 0.99 5.63
CA VAL A 44 -3.36 1.91 4.49
C VAL A 44 -4.16 3.18 4.79
N VAL A 45 -3.49 4.34 4.74
CA VAL A 45 -4.07 5.63 5.06
C VAL A 45 -3.87 6.61 3.90
N ALA A 46 -4.91 7.35 3.55
CA ALA A 46 -4.84 8.43 2.55
C ALA A 46 -5.77 9.58 2.95
N THR A 47 -5.45 10.80 2.49
CA THR A 47 -6.28 11.99 2.73
C THR A 47 -6.12 13.03 1.62
N ASN A 48 -7.15 13.83 1.41
CA ASN A 48 -7.13 15.03 0.58
C ASN A 48 -7.38 16.32 1.40
N LEU A 49 -7.17 16.28 2.72
CA LEU A 49 -7.44 17.35 3.71
C LEU A 49 -8.93 17.61 4.04
N GLU A 50 -9.86 17.10 3.25
CA GLU A 50 -11.30 17.19 3.54
C GLU A 50 -11.81 15.87 4.11
N ILE A 51 -11.38 14.76 3.49
CA ILE A 51 -11.73 13.40 3.87
C ILE A 51 -10.46 12.56 3.97
N GLY A 52 -10.53 11.52 4.80
CA GLY A 52 -9.47 10.54 4.96
C GLY A 52 -10.04 9.13 5.05
N VAL A 53 -9.26 8.16 4.59
CA VAL A 53 -9.54 6.74 4.74
C VAL A 53 -8.39 6.10 5.49
N ARG A 54 -8.75 5.15 6.36
CA ARG A 54 -7.86 4.28 7.09
C ARG A 54 -8.43 2.88 6.98
N ASP A 55 -7.63 1.98 6.42
CA ASP A 55 -8.07 0.63 6.12
C ASP A 55 -7.10 -0.38 6.71
N ARG A 56 -7.62 -1.40 7.39
CA ARG A 56 -6.82 -2.40 8.09
C ARG A 56 -6.98 -3.74 7.42
N THR A 57 -5.87 -4.41 7.21
CA THR A 57 -5.86 -5.73 6.57
C THR A 57 -4.89 -6.63 7.32
N ALA A 58 -5.40 -7.76 7.80
CA ALA A 58 -4.59 -8.74 8.50
C ALA A 58 -3.61 -9.40 7.51
N CYS A 59 -2.34 -9.50 7.88
CA CYS A 59 -1.32 -10.16 7.07
C CYS A 59 -0.12 -10.54 7.92
N ALA A 60 0.81 -11.31 7.36
CA ALA A 60 2.04 -11.68 8.04
C ALA A 60 3.03 -10.51 7.97
N VAL A 61 3.38 -9.94 9.13
CA VAL A 61 4.38 -8.87 9.24
C VAL A 61 5.64 -9.45 9.85
N ALA A 62 6.74 -9.43 9.09
CA ALA A 62 8.05 -9.89 9.54
C ALA A 62 8.80 -8.76 10.25
N GLU A 63 8.70 -7.54 9.73
CA GLU A 63 9.33 -6.35 10.32
C GLU A 63 8.34 -5.18 10.31
N PRO A 64 7.98 -4.64 11.49
CA PRO A 64 7.11 -3.48 11.56
C PRO A 64 7.79 -2.25 10.95
N GLY A 65 6.99 -1.25 10.61
CA GLY A 65 7.48 0.01 10.08
C GLY A 65 6.42 0.73 9.26
N ARG A 66 6.81 1.82 8.62
CA ARG A 66 5.89 2.62 7.83
C ARG A 66 6.58 3.31 6.67
N VAL A 67 5.84 3.51 5.59
CA VAL A 67 6.34 4.20 4.41
C VAL A 67 5.22 4.97 3.71
N CYS A 68 5.56 6.13 3.14
CA CYS A 68 4.68 6.85 2.23
C CYS A 68 5.07 6.54 0.79
N VAL A 69 4.10 6.12 -0.02
CA VAL A 69 4.32 5.70 -1.41
C VAL A 69 3.23 6.25 -2.31
N ALA A 70 3.53 6.41 -3.60
CA ALA A 70 2.56 6.89 -4.57
C ALA A 70 1.39 5.89 -4.69
N GLY A 71 0.22 6.25 -4.14
CA GLY A 71 -0.89 5.32 -3.97
C GLY A 71 -1.42 4.76 -5.29
N ARG A 72 -1.45 5.60 -6.33
CA ARG A 72 -1.86 5.17 -7.67
C ARG A 72 -0.84 4.22 -8.32
N LYS A 73 0.47 4.50 -8.19
CA LYS A 73 1.51 3.64 -8.77
C LYS A 73 1.53 2.28 -8.08
N LEU A 74 1.43 2.26 -6.76
CA LEU A 74 1.37 1.02 -5.99
C LEU A 74 0.14 0.19 -6.36
N TYR A 75 -1.03 0.82 -6.49
CA TYR A 75 -2.25 0.15 -6.95
C TYR A 75 -2.08 -0.50 -8.33
N GLU A 76 -1.59 0.25 -9.33
CA GLU A 76 -1.41 -0.31 -10.68
C GLU A 76 -0.38 -1.45 -10.70
N LEU A 77 0.68 -1.37 -9.88
CA LEU A 77 1.68 -2.42 -9.75
C LEU A 77 1.08 -3.72 -9.19
N VAL A 78 0.41 -3.65 -8.03
CA VAL A 78 -0.22 -4.81 -7.38
C VAL A 78 -1.36 -5.38 -8.25
N LYS A 79 -2.06 -4.51 -8.98
CA LYS A 79 -3.11 -4.91 -9.93
C LYS A 79 -2.56 -5.78 -11.06
N ALA A 80 -1.33 -5.52 -11.52
CA ALA A 80 -0.69 -6.24 -12.61
C ALA A 80 -0.19 -7.65 -12.23
N PHE A 81 -0.11 -7.96 -10.93
CA PHE A 81 0.33 -9.27 -10.46
C PHE A 81 -0.75 -10.35 -10.67
N PRO A 82 -0.35 -11.63 -10.81
CA PRO A 82 -1.28 -12.75 -10.98
C PRO A 82 -2.28 -12.88 -9.84
N GLU A 83 -3.53 -13.22 -10.14
CA GLU A 83 -4.55 -13.43 -9.12
C GLU A 83 -4.18 -14.59 -8.17
N GLY A 84 -4.45 -14.40 -6.88
CA GLY A 84 -4.11 -15.39 -5.83
C GLY A 84 -2.62 -15.51 -5.52
N ALA A 85 -1.76 -14.65 -6.08
CA ALA A 85 -0.34 -14.65 -5.75
C ALA A 85 -0.08 -13.88 -4.43
N PRO A 86 0.86 -14.35 -3.59
CA PRO A 86 1.33 -13.57 -2.46
C PRO A 86 2.14 -12.37 -2.95
N VAL A 87 1.99 -11.24 -2.26
CA VAL A 87 2.76 -10.02 -2.47
C VAL A 87 3.63 -9.79 -1.26
N GLU A 88 4.94 -9.70 -1.48
CA GLU A 88 5.89 -9.28 -0.45
C GLU A 88 6.25 -7.82 -0.68
N VAL A 89 6.22 -7.04 0.40
CA VAL A 89 6.63 -5.64 0.40
C VAL A 89 7.74 -5.47 1.42
N MET A 90 8.84 -4.86 0.99
CA MET A 90 10.00 -4.62 1.84
C MET A 90 10.64 -3.26 1.59
N THR A 91 11.15 -2.65 2.67
CA THR A 91 11.93 -1.42 2.58
C THR A 91 12.76 -1.16 3.85
N GLU A 92 13.97 -0.65 3.64
CA GLU A 92 14.85 -0.06 4.66
C GLU A 92 14.86 1.48 4.58
N GLY A 93 13.97 2.08 3.78
CA GLY A 93 13.89 3.52 3.54
C GLY A 93 13.32 3.82 2.16
N ALA A 94 14.20 4.17 1.21
CA ALA A 94 13.87 4.23 -0.20
C ALA A 94 14.98 3.49 -0.97
N PRO A 95 14.65 2.63 -1.96
CA PRO A 95 13.32 2.40 -2.54
C PRO A 95 12.40 1.46 -1.71
N VAL A 96 11.14 1.35 -2.15
CA VAL A 96 10.22 0.29 -1.70
C VAL A 96 10.21 -0.80 -2.76
N GLU A 97 10.50 -2.02 -2.35
CA GLU A 97 10.48 -3.19 -3.20
C GLU A 97 9.16 -3.94 -2.99
N VAL A 98 8.55 -4.33 -4.11
CA VAL A 98 7.28 -5.05 -4.15
C VAL A 98 7.47 -6.22 -5.11
N THR A 99 7.42 -7.44 -4.57
CA THR A 99 7.70 -8.68 -5.28
C THR A 99 6.52 -9.63 -5.17
N THR A 100 6.44 -10.57 -6.10
CA THR A 100 5.45 -11.65 -6.09
C THR A 100 6.10 -12.91 -6.68
N GLU A 101 5.74 -14.08 -6.19
CA GLU A 101 6.22 -15.33 -6.77
C GLU A 101 5.42 -15.64 -8.05
N GLY A 102 6.11 -15.74 -9.20
CA GLY A 102 5.48 -16.17 -10.47
C GLY A 102 5.42 -15.13 -11.60
N ALA A 103 6.37 -14.19 -11.67
CA ALA A 103 6.55 -13.28 -12.81
C ALA A 103 7.96 -13.39 -13.40
#